data_AF-A0A7V8ZKH0-F1
#
_entry.id   AF-A0A7V8ZKH0-F1
#
_cell.length_a   1.000
_cell.length_b   1.000
_cell.length_c   1.000
_cell.angle_alpha   90.00
_cell.angle_beta   90.00
_cell.angle_gamma   90.00
#
_symmetry.space_group_name_H-M   'P 1'
#
loop_
_entity.id
_entity.type
_entity.pdbx_description
1 polymer ?
#
loop_
_entity_poly.entity_id
_entity_poly.type
_entity_poly.pdbx_seq_one_letter_code
_entity_poly.pdbx_strand_id
1 'polypeptide(L)'
;MPVAVVFRCEVCEARPDAETQVALELQLLDIRCGEYLDMEPGNWLVWHGRGPYGPTRYACGNHRGELKATVREHYGTFGKGPWAMGPHPYRFRKGSERARRI
;
A
#
# COMPACT_ATOMS: atom_id res chain seq x y z
N MET A 1 -20.54 -14.45 11.29
CA MET A 1 -20.38 -12.99 11.54
C MET A 1 -19.70 -12.38 10.34
N PRO A 2 -20.26 -11.35 9.68
CA PRO A 2 -19.56 -10.69 8.58
C PRO A 2 -18.34 -9.94 9.12
N VAL A 3 -17.16 -10.17 8.53
CA VAL A 3 -15.93 -9.42 8.81
C VAL A 3 -15.82 -8.34 7.75
N ALA A 4 -15.66 -7.08 8.16
CA ALA A 4 -15.50 -5.94 7.27
C ALA A 4 -14.12 -5.30 7.49
N VAL A 5 -13.41 -5.00 6.39
CA VAL A 5 -12.12 -4.31 6.44
C VAL A 5 -12.36 -2.80 6.44
N VAL A 6 -11.74 -2.09 7.38
CA VAL A 6 -11.87 -0.63 7.48
C VAL A 6 -10.55 0.02 7.11
N PHE A 7 -10.54 0.78 6.01
CA PHE A 7 -9.40 1.61 5.63
C PHE A 7 -9.59 3.03 6.14
N ARG A 8 -8.50 3.63 6.65
CA ARG A 8 -8.47 5.02 7.12
C ARG A 8 -7.19 5.68 6.68
N CYS A 9 -7.26 6.96 6.35
CA CYS A 9 -6.07 7.79 6.21
C CYS A 9 -5.39 7.94 7.57
N GLU A 10 -4.08 7.70 7.65
CA GLU A 10 -3.32 7.82 8.91
C GLU A 10 -3.22 9.26 9.43
N VAL A 11 -3.49 10.26 8.58
CA VAL A 11 -3.37 11.67 8.95
C VAL A 11 -4.71 12.23 9.41
N CYS A 12 -5.75 12.12 8.58
CA CYS A 12 -7.04 12.75 8.83
C CYS A 12 -8.18 11.77 9.15
N GLU A 13 -7.89 10.47 9.24
CA GLU A 13 -8.86 9.39 9.47
C GLU A 13 -10.00 9.29 8.46
N ALA A 14 -9.94 10.03 7.35
CA ALA A 14 -10.91 9.93 6.27
C ALA A 14 -11.05 8.49 5.80
N ARG A 15 -12.27 8.11 5.43
CA ARG A 15 -12.60 6.80 4.87
C ARG A 15 -12.69 6.89 3.35
N PRO A 16 -12.34 5.83 2.61
CA PRO A 16 -12.50 5.82 1.16
C PRO A 16 -13.99 5.81 0.79
N ASP A 17 -14.29 6.31 -0.41
CA ASP A 17 -15.59 6.07 -1.05
C ASP A 17 -15.76 4.57 -1.40
N ALA A 18 -16.98 4.18 -1.77
CA ALA A 18 -17.31 2.77 -2.01
C ALA A 18 -16.48 2.12 -3.14
N GLU A 19 -16.16 2.85 -4.20
CA GLU A 19 -15.37 2.32 -5.32
C GLU A 19 -13.91 2.16 -4.92
N THR A 20 -13.35 3.17 -4.25
CA THR A 20 -11.98 3.12 -3.72
C THR A 20 -11.83 2.06 -2.63
N GLN A 21 -12.86 1.83 -1.81
CA GLN A 21 -12.89 0.75 -0.82
C GLN A 21 -12.69 -0.60 -1.52
N VAL A 22 -13.44 -0.88 -2.59
CA VAL A 22 -13.29 -2.14 -3.36
C VAL A 22 -11.87 -2.26 -3.95
N ALA A 23 -11.33 -1.17 -4.50
CA ALA A 23 -9.95 -1.15 -5.01
C ALA A 23 -8.91 -1.48 -3.93
N LEU A 24 -9.08 -0.91 -2.73
CA LEU A 24 -8.22 -1.16 -1.57
C LEU A 24 -8.33 -2.60 -1.06
N GLU A 25 -9.54 -3.17 -1.03
CA GLU A 25 -9.74 -4.57 -0.65
C GLU A 25 -9.05 -5.53 -1.62
N LEU A 26 -9.14 -5.26 -2.93
CA LEU A 26 -8.45 -6.06 -3.95
C LEU A 26 -6.93 -6.03 -3.81
N GLN A 27 -6.36 -4.96 -3.27
CA GLN A 27 -4.93 -4.82 -3.03
C GLN A 27 -4.43 -5.61 -1.82
N LEU A 28 -5.28 -6.02 -0.89
CA LEU A 28 -4.86 -6.88 0.22
C LEU A 28 -4.22 -8.19 -0.30
N LEU A 29 -4.68 -8.66 -1.46
CA LEU A 29 -4.17 -9.85 -2.16
C LEU A 29 -2.87 -9.61 -2.93
N ASP A 30 -2.40 -8.36 -3.08
CA ASP A 30 -1.13 -8.05 -3.73
C ASP A 30 0.04 -8.42 -2.81
N ILE A 31 1.19 -8.82 -3.35
CA ILE A 31 2.34 -9.37 -2.60
C ILE A 31 3.51 -8.36 -2.54
N ARG A 32 3.28 -7.12 -3.01
CA ARG A 32 4.26 -6.04 -2.97
C ARG A 32 4.77 -5.76 -1.55
N CYS A 33 6.01 -5.31 -1.50
CA CYS A 33 6.78 -4.99 -0.30
C CYS A 33 7.66 -3.78 -0.65
N GLY A 34 7.82 -2.81 0.25
CA GLY A 34 8.59 -1.60 -0.01
C GLY A 34 8.09 -0.71 -1.17
N GLU A 35 6.81 -0.73 -1.54
CA GLU A 35 6.29 0.00 -2.72
C GLU A 35 5.11 0.93 -2.41
N TYR A 36 5.04 2.03 -3.15
CA TYR A 36 3.84 2.86 -3.23
C TYR A 36 2.91 2.36 -4.34
N LEU A 37 1.61 2.36 -4.06
CA LEU A 37 0.59 2.14 -5.07
C LEU A 37 -0.52 3.16 -4.94
N ASP A 38 -0.90 3.71 -6.09
CA ASP A 38 -2.00 4.65 -6.22
C ASP A 38 -3.29 3.87 -6.49
N MET A 39 -4.33 4.17 -5.71
CA MET A 39 -5.65 3.55 -5.77
C MET A 39 -6.67 4.56 -6.30
N GLU A 40 -7.16 4.26 -7.48
CA GLU A 40 -8.24 4.99 -8.13
C GLU A 40 -9.61 4.43 -7.68
N PRO A 41 -10.68 5.24 -7.73
CA PRO A 41 -10.74 6.64 -8.21
C PRO A 41 -10.36 7.71 -7.17
N GLY A 42 -10.38 7.37 -5.88
CA GLY A 42 -10.18 8.33 -4.79
C GLY A 42 -8.75 8.84 -4.63
N ASN A 43 -7.85 8.47 -5.53
CA ASN A 43 -6.45 8.89 -5.50
C ASN A 43 -5.76 8.54 -4.17
N TRP A 44 -6.10 7.39 -3.59
CA TRP A 44 -5.52 6.96 -2.34
C TRP A 44 -4.09 6.46 -2.55
N LEU A 45 -3.19 6.77 -1.63
CA LEU A 45 -1.83 6.25 -1.64
C LEU A 45 -1.72 5.12 -0.61
N VAL A 46 -1.21 3.98 -1.06
CA VAL A 46 -0.89 2.86 -0.17
C VAL A 46 0.61 2.61 -0.19
N TRP A 47 1.23 2.60 0.98
CA TRP A 47 2.58 2.08 1.17
C TRP A 47 2.47 0.62 1.59
N HIS A 48 2.92 -0.27 0.74
CA HIS A 48 3.12 -1.66 1.09
C HIS A 48 4.44 -1.78 1.85
N GLY A 49 4.44 -1.59 3.17
CA GLY A 49 5.60 -1.89 3.99
C GLY A 49 5.97 -3.36 3.83
N ARG A 50 5.26 -4.21 4.59
CA ARG A 50 5.42 -5.66 4.70
C ARG A 50 6.87 -6.10 5.00
N GLY A 51 7.01 -7.28 5.62
CA GLY A 51 8.32 -7.83 5.98
C GLY A 51 9.21 -6.80 6.71
N PRO A 52 10.40 -6.46 6.16
CA PRO A 52 11.35 -5.55 6.81
C PRO A 52 10.91 -4.07 6.81
N TYR A 53 9.94 -3.67 5.98
CA TYR A 53 9.48 -2.28 5.88
C TYR A 53 8.18 -1.99 6.66
N GLY A 54 7.89 -2.83 7.66
CA GLY A 54 6.84 -2.56 8.64
C GLY A 54 5.41 -2.74 8.11
N PRO A 55 4.40 -2.08 8.72
CA PRO A 55 3.00 -2.26 8.34
C PRO A 55 2.68 -1.59 6.98
N THR A 56 1.60 -2.06 6.34
CA THR A 56 0.97 -1.33 5.24
C THR A 56 0.38 -0.03 5.78
N ARG A 57 0.59 1.07 5.07
CA ARG A 57 0.08 2.41 5.46
C ARG A 57 -0.79 3.02 4.39
N TYR A 58 -1.75 3.84 4.79
CA TYR A 58 -2.78 4.38 3.91
C TYR A 58 -2.93 5.89 4.06
N ALA A 59 -3.06 6.60 2.94
CA ALA A 59 -3.40 8.01 2.91
C ALA A 59 -4.41 8.34 1.81
N CYS A 60 -5.34 9.25 2.12
CA CYS A 60 -6.27 9.74 1.11
C CYS A 60 -5.56 10.67 0.10
N GLY A 61 -6.27 11.03 -0.97
CA GLY A 61 -5.77 11.90 -2.03
C GLY A 61 -5.14 13.22 -1.57
N ASN A 62 -5.61 13.78 -0.45
CA ASN A 62 -5.12 15.04 0.09
C ASN A 62 -3.82 14.88 0.90
N HIS A 63 -3.59 13.74 1.55
CA HIS A 63 -2.46 13.52 2.47
C HIS A 63 -1.38 12.58 1.92
N ARG A 64 -1.41 12.30 0.61
CA ARG A 64 -0.41 11.45 -0.06
C ARG A 64 1.02 11.96 0.14
N GLY A 65 1.20 13.27 0.08
CA GLY A 65 2.49 13.93 0.25
C GLY A 65 3.07 13.68 1.64
N GLU A 66 2.25 13.79 2.67
CA GLU A 66 2.63 13.57 4.07
C GLU A 66 2.99 12.11 4.34
N LEU A 67 2.24 11.16 3.77
CA LEU A 67 2.61 9.75 3.86
C LEU A 67 3.97 9.48 3.18
N LYS A 68 4.20 10.04 1.98
CA LYS A 68 5.51 9.93 1.31
C LYS A 68 6.63 10.55 2.13
N ALA A 69 6.39 11.71 2.75
CA ALA A 69 7.35 12.38 3.61
C ALA A 69 7.68 11.51 4.83
N THR A 70 6.66 11.01 5.52
CA THR A 70 6.80 10.14 6.71
C THR A 70 7.57 8.86 6.39
N VAL A 71 7.23 8.17 5.31
CA VAL A 71 7.93 6.95 4.87
C VAL A 71 9.37 7.27 4.49
N ARG A 72 9.64 8.41 3.83
CA ARG A 72 11.00 8.83 3.50
C ARG A 72 11.81 9.25 4.71
N GLU A 73 11.21 9.88 5.71
CA GLU A 73 11.90 10.21 6.95
C GLU A 73 12.24 8.93 7.71
N HIS A 74 11.29 8.01 7.82
CA HIS A 74 11.46 6.78 8.56
C HIS A 74 12.44 5.80 7.88
N TYR A 75 12.38 5.66 6.56
CA TYR A 75 13.21 4.71 5.80
C TYR A 75 14.35 5.35 5.02
N GLY A 76 14.43 6.68 4.92
CA GLY A 76 15.48 7.39 4.17
C GLY A 76 16.86 7.27 4.80
N THR A 77 16.92 6.97 6.10
CA THR A 77 18.15 6.64 6.82
C THR A 77 18.69 5.25 6.49
N PHE A 78 17.85 4.33 5.97
CA PHE A 78 18.25 2.99 5.53
C PHE A 78 18.91 2.97 4.13
N GLY A 79 19.26 4.14 3.58
CA GLY A 79 19.97 4.27 2.31
C GLY A 79 19.12 3.86 1.10
N LYS A 80 19.76 3.34 0.04
CA LYS A 80 19.05 2.87 -1.16
C LYS A 80 18.12 1.66 -0.90
N GLY A 81 18.15 1.00 0.28
CA GLY A 81 17.53 -0.30 0.55
C GLY A 81 16.08 -0.51 0.04
N PRO A 82 15.11 0.34 0.44
CA PRO A 82 13.72 0.23 -0.03
C PRO A 82 13.57 0.43 -1.54
N TRP A 83 14.45 1.25 -2.13
CA TRP A 83 14.39 1.70 -3.52
C TRP A 83 15.36 0.93 -4.44
N ALA A 84 16.23 0.09 -3.87
CA ALA A 84 17.26 -0.69 -4.55
C ALA A 84 16.81 -2.11 -4.87
N MET A 85 15.91 -2.66 -4.06
CA MET A 85 15.13 -3.81 -4.51
C MET A 85 14.20 -3.30 -5.60
N GLY A 86 14.54 -3.60 -6.86
CA GLY A 86 13.63 -3.37 -7.98
C GLY A 86 12.25 -3.97 -7.69
N PRO A 87 11.21 -3.56 -8.44
CA PRO A 87 9.83 -3.83 -8.07
C PRO A 87 9.60 -5.32 -7.77
N HIS A 88 9.01 -5.57 -6.60
CA HIS A 88 8.57 -6.88 -6.16
C HIS A 88 7.59 -7.47 -7.18
N PRO A 89 7.53 -8.81 -7.32
CA PRO A 89 6.72 -9.45 -8.34
C PRO A 89 5.23 -9.05 -8.23
N TYR A 90 4.78 -8.26 -9.22
CA TYR A 90 3.41 -7.73 -9.35
C TYR A 90 2.48 -8.68 -10.11
N ARG A 91 1.17 -8.37 -10.06
CA ARG A 91 0.01 -9.10 -10.57
C ARG A 91 0.06 -9.54 -12.05
N PHE A 92 0.96 -8.99 -12.86
CA PHE A 92 1.17 -9.40 -14.27
C PHE A 92 2.56 -10.01 -14.56
N ARG A 93 3.37 -10.32 -13.54
CA ARG A 93 4.65 -11.01 -13.70
C ARG A 93 4.45 -12.53 -13.56
N LYS A 94 5.07 -13.31 -14.47
CA LYS A 94 5.13 -14.78 -14.39
C LYS A 94 5.65 -15.20 -13.00
N GLY A 95 4.96 -16.12 -12.33
CA GLY A 95 5.35 -16.67 -11.01
C GLY A 95 4.55 -16.18 -9.80
N SER A 96 3.66 -15.18 -9.94
CA SER A 96 2.79 -14.71 -8.85
C SER A 96 1.55 -15.60 -8.61
N GLU A 97 1.33 -16.63 -9.43
CA GLU A 97 0.15 -17.51 -9.39
C GLU A 97 0.12 -18.44 -8.17
N ARG A 98 1.28 -18.95 -7.73
CA ARG A 98 1.36 -19.88 -6.59
C ARG A 98 0.97 -19.21 -5.27
N ALA A 99 1.31 -17.93 -5.11
CA ALA A 99 0.99 -17.15 -3.93
C ALA A 99 -0.47 -16.67 -3.87
N ARG A 100 -1.24 -16.79 -4.97
CA ARG A 100 -2.67 -16.45 -5.03
C ARG A 100 -3.63 -17.62 -4.73
N ARG A 101 -3.11 -18.83 -4.50
CA ARG A 101 -3.94 -20.04 -4.25
C ARG A 101 -4.38 -20.20 -2.79
N ILE A 102 -4.52 -19.11 -2.04
CA ILE A 102 -4.98 -19.12 -0.65
C ILE A 102 -6.45 -18.74 -0.64
#